data_AF-A0A1C5ZE98-F1
#
_entry.id   AF-A0A1C5ZE98-F1
#
_cell.length_a   1.000
_cell.length_b   1.000
_cell.length_c   1.000
_cell.angle_alpha   90.00
_cell.angle_beta   90.00
_cell.angle_gamma   90.00
#
_symmetry.space_group_name_H-M   'P 1'
#
loop_
_entity.id
_entity.type
_entity.pdbx_description
1 polymer ?
#
loop_
_entity_poly.entity_id
_entity_poly.type
_entity_poly.pdbx_seq_one_letter_code
_entity_poly.pdbx_strand_id
1 'polypeptide(L)'
;MNTTHKGLKKALSQQPDYRLPSNFSYRMMQKIHQETLLREKRQEKRLFILMLVTTFLAIGGCLILLCWQYGNKLLSLLHILQEGSPSLQTCLFYLPILFALFLLFLFNRWLRKKLISHT
;
A
#
# COMPACT_ATOMS: atom_id res chain seq x y z
N MET A 1 -6.43 -13.11 64.15
CA MET A 1 -6.29 -12.47 62.81
C MET A 1 -5.49 -11.17 62.91
N ASN A 2 -4.15 -11.21 63.08
CA ASN A 2 -3.35 -9.97 63.25
C ASN A 2 -1.95 -9.99 62.59
N THR A 3 -1.62 -11.06 61.85
CA THR A 3 -0.29 -11.23 61.22
C THR A 3 -0.22 -10.63 59.81
N THR A 4 -1.34 -10.59 59.09
CA THR A 4 -1.44 -10.07 57.72
C THR A 4 -1.13 -8.57 57.62
N HIS A 5 -1.60 -7.76 58.58
CA HIS A 5 -1.34 -6.32 58.62
C HIS A 5 0.13 -5.97 58.92
N LYS A 6 0.82 -6.78 59.72
CA LYS A 6 2.25 -6.60 60.01
C LYS A 6 3.11 -6.92 58.79
N GLY A 7 2.77 -7.98 58.05
CA GLY A 7 3.41 -8.30 56.76
C GLY A 7 3.21 -7.23 55.71
N LEU A 8 1.98 -6.70 55.59
CA LEU A 8 1.65 -5.61 54.66
C LEU A 8 2.37 -4.31 55.00
N LYS A 9 2.39 -3.87 56.27
CA LYS A 9 3.14 -2.68 56.68
C LYS A 9 4.64 -2.81 56.42
N LYS A 10 5.21 -4.00 56.65
CA LYS A 10 6.63 -4.27 56.42
C LYS A 10 6.98 -4.27 54.93
N ALA A 11 6.11 -4.82 54.09
CA ALA A 11 6.24 -4.77 52.62
C ALA A 11 6.11 -3.34 52.08
N LEU A 12 5.18 -2.55 52.61
CA LEU A 12 5.01 -1.14 52.22
C LEU A 12 6.24 -0.29 52.60
N SER A 13 6.79 -0.50 53.80
CA SER A 13 7.98 0.23 54.28
C SER A 13 9.29 -0.18 53.59
N GLN A 14 9.31 -1.36 52.95
CA GLN A 14 10.45 -1.86 52.20
C GLN A 14 10.43 -1.43 50.73
N GLN A 15 9.34 -0.85 50.23
CA GLN A 15 9.36 -0.25 48.92
C GLN A 15 10.25 1.00 48.97
N PRO A 16 11.34 1.08 48.18
CA PRO A 16 12.08 2.32 48.06
C PRO A 16 11.12 3.39 47.55
N ASP A 17 11.23 4.61 48.08
CA ASP A 17 10.45 5.77 47.62
C ASP A 17 10.57 5.84 46.09
N TYR A 18 9.53 5.37 45.39
CA TYR A 18 9.53 5.33 43.94
C TYR A 18 9.31 6.75 43.43
N ARG A 19 10.41 7.49 43.36
CA ARG A 19 10.44 8.82 42.77
C ARG A 19 10.66 8.65 41.28
N LEU A 20 9.65 9.01 40.49
CA LEU A 20 9.82 9.09 39.04
C LEU A 20 11.02 10.02 38.76
N PRO A 21 11.95 9.61 37.89
CA PRO A 21 13.03 10.50 37.48
C PRO A 21 12.38 11.76 36.85
N SER A 22 12.91 12.94 37.14
CA SER A 22 12.34 14.22 36.63
C SER A 22 12.19 14.25 35.10
N ASN A 23 13.03 13.47 34.41
CA ASN A 23 13.05 13.31 32.95
C ASN A 23 12.13 12.17 32.44
N PHE A 24 11.28 11.59 33.30
CA PHE A 24 10.38 10.51 32.92
C PHE A 24 9.36 10.95 31.88
N SER A 25 8.70 12.10 32.09
CA SER A 25 7.70 12.62 31.17
C SER A 25 8.27 12.82 29.76
N TYR A 26 9.47 13.37 29.65
CA TYR A 26 10.14 13.57 28.37
C TYR A 26 10.50 12.23 27.70
N ARG A 27 11.09 11.28 28.44
CA ARG A 27 11.39 9.94 27.90
C ARG A 27 10.14 9.16 27.50
N MET A 28 9.05 9.31 28.25
CA MET A 28 7.76 8.71 27.93
C MET A 28 7.19 9.32 26.65
N MET A 29 7.14 10.65 26.56
CA MET A 29 6.66 11.37 25.39
C MET A 29 7.47 11.01 24.14
N GLN A 30 8.78 10.86 24.25
CA GLN A 30 9.64 10.46 23.15
C GLN A 30 9.32 9.04 22.66
N LYS A 31 9.08 8.08 23.57
CA LYS A 31 8.65 6.72 23.20
C LYS A 31 7.25 6.71 22.56
N ILE A 32 6.31 7.47 23.12
CA ILE A 32 4.96 7.61 22.56
C ILE A 32 5.04 8.14 21.13
N HIS A 33 5.83 9.19 20.89
CA HIS A 33 5.99 9.77 19.55
C HIS A 33 6.60 8.78 18.56
N GLN A 34 7.60 8.00 18.99
CA GLN A 34 8.17 6.94 18.14
C GLN A 34 7.13 5.86 17.81
N GLU A 35 6.32 5.44 18.78
CA GLU A 35 5.26 4.46 18.54
C GLU A 35 4.15 4.99 17.62
N THR A 36 3.75 6.27 17.76
CA THR A 36 2.73 6.88 16.89
C THR A 36 3.25 6.99 15.46
N LEU A 37 4.49 7.46 15.26
CA LEU A 37 5.10 7.54 13.92
C LEU A 37 5.19 6.17 13.24
N LEU A 38 5.54 5.12 13.99
CA LEU A 38 5.59 3.75 13.45
C LEU A 38 4.20 3.18 13.13
N ARG A 39 3.15 3.64 13.82
CA ARG A 39 1.76 3.28 13.52
C ARG A 39 1.25 4.02 12.28
N GLU A 40 1.51 5.32 12.18
CA GLU A 40 1.13 6.14 11.02
C GLU A 40 1.75 5.58 9.73
N LYS A 41 3.06 5.31 9.71
CA LYS A 41 3.72 4.70 8.53
C LYS A 41 3.13 3.34 8.13
N ARG A 42 2.65 2.55 9.10
CA ARG A 42 1.97 1.27 8.81
C ARG A 42 0.56 1.47 8.30
N GLN A 43 -0.16 2.45 8.83
CA GLN A 43 -1.50 2.81 8.38
C GLN A 43 -1.48 3.38 6.97
N GLU A 44 -0.54 4.27 6.63
CA GLU A 44 -0.39 4.80 5.28
C GLU A 44 -0.22 3.70 4.22
N LYS A 45 0.64 2.71 4.50
CA LYS A 45 0.82 1.56 3.59
C LYS A 45 -0.46 0.73 3.43
N ARG A 46 -1.18 0.48 4.52
CA ARG A 46 -2.46 -0.27 4.49
C ARG A 46 -3.54 0.50 3.74
N LEU A 47 -3.64 1.81 3.98
CA LEU A 47 -4.58 2.70 3.30
C LEU A 47 -4.27 2.80 1.81
N PHE A 48 -2.99 2.88 1.43
CA PHE A 48 -2.58 2.87 0.04
C PHE A 48 -2.99 1.57 -0.67
N ILE A 49 -2.74 0.40 -0.04
CA ILE A 49 -3.16 -0.89 -0.58
C ILE A 49 -4.69 -0.96 -0.71
N LEU A 50 -5.42 -0.53 0.32
CA LEU A 50 -6.88 -0.52 0.32
C LEU A 50 -7.44 0.39 -0.79
N MET A 51 -6.85 1.57 -0.99
CA MET A 51 -7.20 2.49 -2.07
C MET A 51 -6.93 1.86 -3.45
N LEU A 52 -5.82 1.13 -3.59
CA LEU A 52 -5.49 0.41 -4.81
C LEU A 52 -6.51 -0.69 -5.13
N VAL A 53 -6.85 -1.51 -4.13
CA VAL A 53 -7.83 -2.59 -4.29
C VAL A 53 -9.22 -2.03 -4.61
N THR A 54 -9.65 -0.99 -3.90
CA THR A 54 -10.97 -0.37 -4.12
C THR A 54 -11.09 0.30 -5.47
N THR A 55 -10.05 0.99 -5.95
CA THR A 55 -10.03 1.59 -7.29
C THR A 55 -10.07 0.53 -8.38
N PHE A 56 -9.28 -0.54 -8.28
CA PHE A 56 -9.35 -1.65 -9.23
C PHE A 56 -10.71 -2.36 -9.22
N LEU A 57 -11.28 -2.58 -8.04
CA LEU A 57 -12.59 -3.22 -7.92
C LEU A 57 -13.70 -2.33 -8.52
N ALA A 58 -13.64 -1.02 -8.29
CA ALA A 58 -14.59 -0.06 -8.86
C ALA A 58 -14.48 0.02 -10.39
N ILE A 59 -13.25 0.10 -10.92
CA ILE A 59 -13.00 0.12 -12.37
C ILE A 59 -13.46 -1.21 -12.99
N GLY A 60 -13.06 -2.34 -12.41
CA GLY A 60 -13.45 -3.66 -12.89
C GLY A 60 -14.96 -3.87 -12.86
N GLY A 61 -15.62 -3.52 -11.76
CA GLY A 61 -17.08 -3.57 -11.64
C GLY A 61 -17.79 -2.68 -12.66
N CYS A 62 -17.29 -1.45 -12.87
CA CYS A 62 -17.82 -0.54 -13.88
C CYS A 62 -17.69 -1.14 -15.30
N LEU A 63 -16.52 -1.69 -15.64
CA LEU A 63 -16.29 -2.35 -16.93
C LEU A 63 -17.19 -3.57 -17.13
N ILE A 64 -17.40 -4.39 -16.08
CA ILE A 64 -18.27 -5.57 -16.15
C ILE A 64 -19.73 -5.15 -16.43
N LEU A 65 -20.22 -4.12 -15.73
CA LEU A 65 -21.58 -3.60 -15.94
C LEU A 65 -21.75 -3.01 -17.34
N LEU A 66 -20.75 -2.27 -17.82
CA LEU A 66 -20.73 -1.74 -19.18
C LEU A 66 -20.73 -2.87 -20.22
N CYS A 67 -19.92 -3.91 -20.04
CA CYS A 67 -19.91 -5.08 -20.91
C CYS A 67 -21.23 -5.84 -20.88
N TRP A 68 -21.92 -5.92 -19.74
CA TRP A 68 -23.23 -6.54 -19.65
C TRP A 68 -24.30 -5.75 -20.42
N GLN A 69 -24.31 -4.42 -20.24
CA GLN A 69 -25.31 -3.54 -20.85
C GLN A 69 -25.07 -3.33 -22.35
N TYR A 70 -23.81 -3.26 -22.77
CA TYR A 70 -23.41 -2.94 -24.15
C TYR A 70 -22.76 -4.11 -24.88
N GLY A 71 -22.72 -5.31 -24.30
CA GLY A 71 -21.97 -6.46 -24.84
C GLY A 71 -22.24 -6.75 -26.30
N ASN A 72 -23.52 -6.74 -26.71
CA ASN A 72 -23.89 -6.98 -28.10
C ASN A 72 -23.44 -5.85 -29.03
N LYS A 73 -23.52 -4.59 -28.59
CA LYS A 73 -23.06 -3.42 -29.35
C LYS A 73 -21.53 -3.38 -29.45
N LEU A 74 -20.83 -3.75 -28.38
CA LEU A 74 -19.36 -3.86 -28.37
C LEU A 74 -18.88 -5.02 -29.26
N LEU A 75 -19.59 -6.15 -29.27
CA LEU A 75 -19.28 -7.27 -30.15
C LEU A 75 -19.45 -6.88 -31.63
N SER A 76 -20.52 -6.16 -31.96
CA SER A 76 -20.72 -5.61 -33.31
C SER A 76 -19.65 -4.58 -33.68
N LEU A 77 -19.26 -3.70 -32.76
CA LEU A 77 -18.18 -2.73 -32.96
C LEU A 77 -16.82 -3.43 -33.15
N LEU A 78 -16.55 -4.48 -32.39
CA LEU A 78 -15.37 -5.33 -32.55
C LEU A 78 -15.37 -6.03 -33.90
N HIS A 79 -16.52 -6.53 -34.37
CA HIS A 79 -16.63 -7.16 -35.67
C HIS A 79 -16.38 -6.16 -36.81
N ILE A 80 -16.93 -4.95 -36.73
CA ILE A 80 -16.70 -3.86 -37.70
C ILE A 80 -15.24 -3.39 -37.68
N LEU A 81 -14.63 -3.28 -36.48
CA LEU A 81 -13.21 -2.96 -36.33
C LEU A 81 -12.32 -4.09 -36.86
N GLN A 82 -12.74 -5.35 -36.72
CA GLN A 82 -12.02 -6.50 -37.22
C GLN A 82 -12.12 -6.63 -38.74
N GLU A 83 -13.21 -6.17 -39.36
CA GLU A 83 -13.31 -6.00 -40.81
C GLU A 83 -12.46 -4.82 -41.33
N GLY A 84 -12.26 -3.78 -40.52
CA GLY A 84 -11.43 -2.61 -40.85
C GLY A 84 -9.94 -2.74 -40.52
N SER A 85 -9.52 -3.75 -39.75
CA SER A 85 -8.13 -3.95 -39.35
C SER A 85 -7.50 -5.11 -40.14
N PRO A 86 -6.22 -5.00 -40.55
CA PRO A 86 -5.53 -6.13 -41.19
C PRO A 86 -5.59 -7.34 -40.26
N SER A 87 -5.67 -8.53 -40.86
CA SER A 87 -5.85 -9.83 -40.19
C SER A 87 -5.22 -9.90 -38.80
N LEU A 88 -5.90 -10.54 -37.83
CA LEU A 88 -5.41 -10.75 -36.45
C LEU A 88 -3.92 -11.15 -36.38
N GLN A 89 -3.43 -11.86 -37.39
CA GLN A 89 -2.02 -12.24 -37.58
C GLN A 89 -1.05 -11.05 -37.69
N THR A 90 -1.41 -10.00 -38.43
CA THR A 90 -0.62 -8.76 -38.54
C THR A 90 -0.57 -8.03 -37.20
N CYS A 91 -1.70 -7.94 -36.49
CA CYS A 91 -1.75 -7.31 -35.17
C CYS A 91 -0.89 -8.09 -34.14
N LEU A 92 -0.98 -9.43 -34.15
CA LEU A 92 -0.18 -10.32 -33.31
C LEU A 92 1.32 -10.27 -33.64
N PHE A 93 1.69 -9.93 -34.88
CA PHE A 93 3.09 -9.72 -35.28
C PHE A 93 3.67 -8.40 -34.76
N TYR A 94 2.86 -7.33 -34.71
CA TYR A 94 3.31 -6.02 -34.18
C TYR A 94 3.22 -5.90 -32.66
N LEU A 95 2.39 -6.71 -32.00
CA LEU A 95 2.21 -6.71 -30.55
C LEU A 95 3.53 -6.93 -29.76
N PRO A 96 4.38 -7.92 -30.12
CA PRO A 96 5.68 -8.13 -29.50
C PRO A 96 6.62 -6.93 -29.68
N ILE A 97 6.57 -6.26 -30.84
CA ILE A 97 7.38 -5.07 -31.14
C ILE A 97 6.96 -3.91 -30.25
N LEU A 98 5.65 -3.68 -30.13
CA LEU A 98 5.09 -2.63 -29.28
C LEU A 98 5.38 -2.90 -27.80
N PHE A 99 5.29 -4.16 -27.38
CA PHE A 99 5.67 -4.59 -26.03
C PHE A 99 7.16 -4.40 -25.76
N ALA A 100 8.03 -4.73 -26.72
CA ALA A 100 9.46 -4.51 -26.62
C ALA A 100 9.81 -3.02 -26.51
N LEU A 101 9.17 -2.15 -27.33
CA LEU A 101 9.33 -0.70 -27.23
C LEU A 101 8.89 -0.17 -25.87
N PHE A 102 7.78 -0.68 -25.33
CA PHE A 102 7.31 -0.32 -24.00
C PHE A 102 8.30 -0.74 -22.91
N LEU A 103 8.82 -1.97 -22.98
CA LEU A 103 9.85 -2.47 -22.06
C LEU A 103 11.12 -1.61 -22.12
N LEU A 104 11.58 -1.28 -23.32
CA LEU A 104 12.74 -0.42 -23.54
C LEU A 104 12.51 0.98 -23.01
N PHE A 105 11.32 1.54 -23.16
CA PHE A 105 10.97 2.85 -22.60
C PHE A 105 11.02 2.83 -21.07
N LEU A 106 10.43 1.81 -20.43
CA LEU A 106 10.50 1.63 -18.98
C LEU A 106 11.94 1.48 -18.50
N PHE A 107 12.73 0.67 -19.22
CA PHE A 107 14.13 0.45 -18.92
C PHE A 107 14.96 1.74 -19.06
N ASN A 108 14.75 2.52 -20.12
CA ASN A 108 15.40 3.82 -20.32
C ASN A 108 15.03 4.80 -19.21
N ARG A 109 13.76 4.83 -18.82
CA ARG A 109 13.29 5.68 -17.70
C ARG A 109 13.93 5.25 -16.38
N TRP A 110 14.13 3.95 -16.17
CA TRP A 110 14.81 3.41 -15.00
C TRP A 110 16.32 3.71 -15.00
N LEU A 111 17.00 3.51 -16.13
CA LEU A 111 18.42 3.86 -16.30
C LEU A 111 18.68 5.34 -16.04
N ARG A 112 17.84 6.23 -16.58
CA ARG A 112 17.95 7.68 -16.34
C ARG A 112 17.88 8.02 -14.85
N LYS A 113 16.98 7.38 -14.10
CA LYS A 113 16.90 7.56 -12.65
C LYS A 113 18.15 7.07 -11.93
N LYS A 114 18.75 5.97 -12.39
CA LYS A 114 19.95 5.39 -11.77
C LYS A 114 21.22 6.18 -12.10
N LEU A 115 21.34 6.73 -13.31
CA LEU A 115 22.48 7.54 -13.71
C LEU A 115 22.52 8.88 -12.97
N ILE A 116 21.36 9.54 -12.82
CA ILE A 116 21.22 10.80 -12.06
C ILE A 116 21.49 10.59 -10.56
N SER A 117 21.33 9.37 -10.05
CA SER A 117 21.62 9.03 -8.65
C SER A 117 23.13 8.84 -8.35
N HIS A 118 23.99 8.79 -9.36
CA HIS A 118 25.43 8.53 -9.21
C HIS A 118 26.33 9.73 -9.56
N THR A 119 25.73 10.89 -9.87
CA THR A 119 26.36 12.22 -9.96
C THR A 119 25.78 13.09 -8.87
#